data_AF-A0AAD3X616-F1
#
_entry.id   AF-A0AAD3X616-F1
#
_cell.length_a   1.000
_cell.length_b   1.000
_cell.length_c   1.000
_cell.angle_alpha   90.00
_cell.angle_beta   90.00
_cell.angle_gamma   90.00
#
_symmetry.space_group_name_H-M   'P 1'
#
loop_
_entity.id
_entity.type
_entity.pdbx_description
1 polymer ?
#
loop_
_entity_poly.entity_id
_entity_poly.type
_entity_poly.pdbx_seq_one_letter_code
_entity_poly.pdbx_strand_id
1 'polypeptide(L)'
;MSRSEPSVPERQRAGEERPRTRLLLPLLAITGFFATIMFAAATQGIPQFGGGLDDTEGRTGEDVLPTAPTETAPTPLEPPEDSPLLAIIGTILAAVVVAAVLAMAYLGMRLLIRYLVGLWRDRPLARREAAQVAIQVVAAPVTDVEPDEATIRRGIEEALRTIDDRPVPGDSIVAAWVGLEESAADAGAGRGRNETPSEFTARIIGRRAGIAADVVTLLALYEQVRFGGHDADESDRARASQCLRGIQEGWR
;
A
#
# COMPACT_ATOMS: atom_id res chain seq x y z
N MET A 1 39.31 -44.24 -34.06
CA MET A 1 39.31 -42.76 -34.02
C MET A 1 37.91 -42.26 -34.34
N SER A 2 37.15 -41.84 -33.34
CA SER A 2 36.21 -40.70 -33.40
C SER A 2 35.59 -40.57 -32.00
N ARG A 3 36.01 -39.54 -31.27
CA ARG A 3 35.63 -39.24 -29.89
C ARG A 3 34.44 -38.30 -29.98
N SER A 4 33.26 -38.75 -29.60
CA SER A 4 32.04 -37.93 -29.51
C SER A 4 32.15 -37.02 -28.28
N GLU A 5 32.39 -35.74 -28.53
CA GLU A 5 32.32 -34.68 -27.51
C GLU A 5 30.86 -34.45 -27.08
N PRO A 6 30.57 -34.31 -25.78
CA PRO A 6 29.26 -33.85 -25.33
C PRO A 6 29.15 -32.34 -25.52
N SER A 7 28.24 -31.92 -26.39
CA SER A 7 27.82 -30.54 -26.54
C SER A 7 27.14 -30.04 -25.26
N VAL A 8 27.87 -29.22 -24.51
CA VAL A 8 27.37 -28.43 -23.37
C VAL A 8 26.44 -27.34 -23.92
N PRO A 9 25.15 -27.26 -23.54
CA PRO A 9 24.35 -26.10 -23.90
C PRO A 9 24.78 -24.91 -23.04
N GLU A 10 25.17 -23.84 -23.72
CA GLU A 10 25.53 -22.53 -23.18
C GLU A 10 24.49 -22.03 -22.18
N ARG A 11 24.84 -22.11 -20.89
CA ARG A 11 24.31 -21.19 -19.89
C ARG A 11 25.09 -19.88 -19.99
N GLN A 12 24.31 -18.79 -19.99
CA GLN A 12 24.69 -17.41 -19.66
C GLN A 12 25.43 -16.62 -20.74
N ARG A 13 24.70 -15.69 -21.37
CA ARG A 13 24.86 -14.22 -21.18
C ARG A 13 23.97 -13.48 -22.20
N ALA A 14 22.66 -13.52 -22.00
CA ALA A 14 21.76 -12.52 -22.59
C ALA A 14 21.41 -11.54 -21.47
N GLY A 15 21.75 -10.27 -21.68
CA GLY A 15 21.92 -9.25 -20.66
C GLY A 15 20.69 -9.01 -19.79
N GLU A 16 20.95 -8.99 -18.49
CA GLU A 16 20.10 -8.36 -17.48
C GLU A 16 20.05 -6.84 -17.71
N GLU A 17 19.34 -6.38 -18.73
CA GLU A 17 18.94 -4.97 -18.86
C GLU A 17 17.60 -4.71 -18.16
N ARG A 18 17.41 -5.24 -16.94
CA ARG A 18 16.14 -5.11 -16.19
C ARG A 18 16.19 -4.62 -14.74
N PRO A 19 17.18 -3.83 -14.27
CA PRO A 19 17.00 -3.06 -13.05
C PRO A 19 16.84 -1.53 -13.25
N ARG A 20 17.26 -0.96 -14.39
CA ARG A 20 17.31 0.51 -14.54
C ARG A 20 15.93 1.17 -14.62
N THR A 21 15.00 0.62 -15.39
CA THR A 21 13.64 1.20 -15.55
C THR A 21 12.80 1.18 -14.27
N ARG A 22 13.04 0.22 -13.36
CA ARG A 22 12.32 0.13 -12.07
C ARG A 22 12.81 1.16 -11.04
N LEU A 23 14.06 1.62 -11.15
CA LEU A 23 14.63 2.65 -10.28
C LEU A 23 14.35 4.08 -10.80
N LEU A 24 14.15 4.23 -12.11
CA LEU A 24 13.86 5.52 -12.73
C LEU A 24 12.47 6.06 -12.35
N LEU A 25 11.50 5.17 -12.12
CA LEU A 25 10.13 5.56 -11.78
C LEU A 25 10.01 6.27 -10.40
N PRO A 26 10.60 5.77 -9.30
CA PRO A 26 10.59 6.49 -8.03
C PRO A 26 11.44 7.76 -8.09
N LEU A 27 12.53 7.76 -8.86
CA LEU A 27 13.35 8.96 -9.05
C LEU A 27 12.56 10.06 -9.76
N LEU A 28 11.83 9.73 -10.83
CA LEU A 28 10.91 10.64 -11.52
C LEU A 28 9.81 11.16 -10.60
N ALA A 29 9.26 10.31 -9.73
CA ALA A 29 8.25 10.73 -8.76
C ALA A 29 8.80 11.70 -7.70
N ILE A 30 10.00 11.43 -7.16
CA ILE A 30 10.69 12.29 -6.20
C ILE A 30 11.08 13.62 -6.87
N THR A 31 11.64 13.59 -8.07
CA THR A 31 12.00 14.79 -8.83
C THR A 31 10.75 15.60 -9.17
N GLY A 32 9.64 14.96 -9.55
CA GLY A 32 8.37 15.62 -9.81
C GLY A 32 7.79 16.27 -8.55
N PHE A 33 7.81 15.57 -7.41
CA PHE A 33 7.35 16.11 -6.13
C PHE A 33 8.21 17.29 -5.67
N PHE A 34 9.54 17.16 -5.77
CA PHE A 34 10.47 18.22 -5.41
C PHE A 34 10.32 19.43 -6.33
N ALA A 35 10.20 19.24 -7.65
CA ALA A 35 9.95 20.31 -8.60
C ALA A 35 8.62 21.03 -8.32
N THR A 36 7.59 20.29 -7.89
CA THR A 36 6.28 20.86 -7.51
C THR A 36 6.40 21.73 -6.26
N ILE A 37 7.10 21.24 -5.21
CA ILE A 37 7.37 22.02 -4.00
C ILE A 37 8.20 23.26 -4.35
N MET A 38 9.24 23.10 -5.17
CA MET A 38 10.13 24.19 -5.55
C MET A 38 9.41 25.25 -6.38
N PHE A 39 8.49 24.85 -7.26
CA PHE A 39 7.63 25.78 -8.00
C PHE A 39 6.67 26.52 -7.08
N ALA A 40 6.01 25.82 -6.15
CA ALA A 40 5.15 26.45 -5.14
C ALA A 40 5.93 27.45 -4.27
N ALA A 41 7.14 27.09 -3.83
CA ALA A 41 8.02 27.95 -3.06
C ALA A 41 8.53 29.15 -3.88
N ALA A 42 8.84 28.98 -5.16
CA ALA A 42 9.27 30.07 -6.04
C ALA A 42 8.15 31.08 -6.32
N THR A 43 6.88 30.63 -6.35
CA THR A 43 5.72 31.52 -6.49
C THR A 43 5.35 32.27 -5.21
N GLN A 44 5.85 31.82 -4.06
CA GLN A 44 5.72 32.49 -2.77
C GLN A 44 6.98 33.33 -2.55
N GLY A 45 7.02 34.50 -3.16
CA GLY A 45 8.09 35.48 -2.99
C GLY A 45 8.43 35.74 -1.51
N ILE A 46 9.67 36.20 -1.30
CA ILE A 46 10.32 36.46 0.00
C ILE A 46 9.30 36.89 1.07
N PRO A 47 9.15 36.16 2.19
CA PRO A 47 8.15 36.48 3.21
C PRO A 47 8.45 37.85 3.82
N GLN A 48 7.60 38.83 3.50
CA GLN A 48 7.67 40.17 4.06
C GLN A 48 6.83 40.19 5.34
N PHE A 49 7.50 40.05 6.49
CA PHE A 49 6.88 40.29 7.78
C PHE A 49 6.69 41.79 7.95
N GLY A 50 5.50 42.30 7.66
CA GLY A 50 5.12 43.68 7.90
C GLY A 50 5.10 43.98 9.41
N GLY A 51 6.11 44.69 9.88
CA GLY A 51 6.10 45.33 11.19
C GLY A 51 5.14 46.51 11.16
N GLY A 52 3.94 46.31 11.70
CA GLY A 52 3.05 47.41 12.02
C GLY A 52 3.57 48.20 13.22
N LEU A 53 3.27 49.50 13.20
CA LEU A 53 3.50 50.53 14.23
C LEU A 53 4.86 51.24 14.15
N ASP A 54 4.95 52.24 13.28
CA ASP A 54 5.47 53.58 13.61
C ASP A 54 5.31 54.50 12.39
N ASP A 55 4.16 55.17 12.28
CA ASP A 55 4.00 56.38 11.46
C ASP A 55 3.04 57.31 12.21
N THR A 56 3.43 57.68 13.42
CA THR A 56 2.88 58.83 14.14
C THR A 56 4.01 59.44 14.95
N GLU A 57 4.82 60.29 14.30
CA GLU A 57 5.40 61.51 14.87
C GLU A 57 6.33 62.17 13.84
N GLY A 58 6.17 63.48 13.63
CA GLY A 58 7.07 64.25 12.77
C GLY A 58 6.46 65.37 11.93
N ARG A 59 5.29 65.91 12.33
CA ARG A 59 4.78 67.17 11.76
C ARG A 59 5.32 68.35 12.57
N THR A 60 6.52 68.83 12.26
CA THR A 60 6.99 70.20 12.57
C THR A 60 8.23 70.54 11.73
N GLY A 61 8.22 71.68 11.03
CA GLY A 61 9.42 72.23 10.39
C GLY A 61 9.16 72.96 9.08
N GLU A 62 8.52 74.12 9.21
CA GLU A 62 8.39 75.15 8.18
C GLU A 62 9.78 75.67 7.77
N ASP A 63 10.11 75.61 6.48
CA ASP A 63 11.10 76.51 5.89
C ASP A 63 10.66 76.91 4.47
N VAL A 64 10.34 78.19 4.35
CA VAL A 64 9.81 78.86 3.16
C VAL A 64 10.98 79.41 2.34
N LEU A 65 11.07 79.06 1.05
CA LEU A 65 11.82 79.84 0.05
C LEU A 65 11.00 79.92 -1.25
N PRO A 66 10.87 81.10 -1.89
CA PRO A 66 9.90 81.33 -2.97
C PRO A 66 10.42 81.05 -4.39
N THR A 67 9.53 80.44 -5.18
CA THR A 67 9.27 80.50 -6.64
C THR A 67 10.43 80.56 -7.67
N ALA A 68 10.51 79.50 -8.49
CA ALA A 68 10.80 79.60 -9.93
C ALA A 68 9.75 78.76 -10.72
N PRO A 69 9.29 79.20 -11.92
CA PRO A 69 8.14 78.60 -12.58
C PRO A 69 8.51 77.42 -13.51
N THR A 70 7.70 76.37 -13.38
CA THR A 70 7.24 75.39 -14.38
C THR A 70 8.18 75.04 -15.53
N GLU A 71 8.86 73.89 -15.41
CA GLU A 71 9.21 73.05 -16.54
C GLU A 71 8.29 71.82 -16.52
N THR A 72 7.59 71.61 -17.64
CA THR A 72 6.57 70.59 -17.85
C THR A 72 7.16 69.19 -17.71
N ALA A 73 6.86 68.51 -16.59
CA ALA A 73 7.06 67.06 -16.47
C ALA A 73 6.08 66.33 -17.42
N PRO A 74 6.50 65.27 -18.13
CA PRO A 74 5.58 64.46 -18.92
C PRO A 74 4.59 63.76 -17.99
N THR A 75 3.32 63.75 -18.42
CA THR A 75 2.18 63.12 -17.74
C THR A 75 2.50 61.68 -17.32
N PRO A 76 2.19 61.25 -16.07
CA PRO A 76 2.33 59.87 -15.65
C PRO A 76 1.51 58.92 -16.54
N LEU A 77 2.14 57.83 -16.99
CA LEU A 77 1.47 56.71 -17.65
C LEU A 77 0.36 56.18 -16.72
N GLU A 78 -0.89 56.25 -17.16
CA GLU A 78 -2.00 55.55 -16.51
C GLU A 78 -1.65 54.04 -16.41
N PRO A 79 -1.85 53.41 -15.23
CA PRO A 79 -1.68 51.97 -15.13
C PRO A 79 -2.70 51.29 -16.06
N PRO A 80 -2.31 50.23 -16.80
CA PRO A 80 -3.20 49.58 -17.74
C PRO A 80 -4.46 49.10 -17.02
N GLU A 81 -5.63 49.39 -17.59
CA GLU A 81 -6.90 48.92 -17.03
C GLU A 81 -6.88 47.40 -16.84
N ASP A 82 -7.01 46.96 -15.59
CA ASP A 82 -7.14 45.56 -15.20
C ASP A 82 -8.39 44.98 -15.86
N SER A 83 -8.22 44.41 -17.05
CA SER A 83 -9.31 43.79 -17.78
C SER A 83 -9.86 42.62 -16.96
N PRO A 84 -11.10 42.67 -16.45
CA PRO A 84 -11.64 41.64 -15.56
C PRO A 84 -11.68 40.26 -16.25
N LEU A 85 -11.73 40.25 -17.57
CA LEU A 85 -11.67 39.07 -18.41
C LEU A 85 -10.28 38.39 -18.36
N LEU A 86 -9.19 39.17 -18.30
CA LEU A 86 -7.82 38.66 -18.14
C LEU A 86 -7.61 38.09 -16.73
N ALA A 87 -8.18 38.73 -15.70
CA ALA A 87 -8.15 38.25 -14.33
C ALA A 87 -8.94 36.92 -14.17
N ILE A 88 -10.11 36.80 -14.81
CA ILE A 88 -10.90 35.56 -14.81
C ILE A 88 -10.15 34.44 -15.54
N ILE A 89 -9.57 34.72 -16.73
CA ILE A 89 -8.77 33.74 -17.47
C ILE A 89 -7.57 33.28 -16.63
N GLY A 90 -6.85 34.21 -16.00
CA GLY A 90 -5.72 33.91 -15.13
C GLY A 90 -6.13 33.02 -13.94
N THR A 91 -7.28 33.31 -13.33
CA THR A 91 -7.81 32.53 -12.20
C THR A 91 -8.21 31.12 -12.62
N ILE A 92 -8.90 30.97 -13.77
CA ILE A 92 -9.28 29.65 -14.31
C ILE A 92 -8.03 28.85 -14.66
N LEU A 93 -7.04 29.47 -15.31
CA LEU A 93 -5.79 28.81 -15.65
C LEU A 93 -5.03 28.37 -14.40
N ALA A 94 -4.94 29.22 -13.39
CA ALA A 94 -4.32 28.89 -12.11
C ALA A 94 -5.04 27.72 -11.42
N ALA A 95 -6.38 27.73 -11.41
CA ALA A 95 -7.18 26.63 -10.85
C ALA A 95 -6.94 25.30 -11.59
N VAL A 96 -6.82 25.34 -12.93
CA VAL A 96 -6.50 24.16 -13.75
C VAL A 96 -5.10 23.63 -13.42
N VAL A 97 -4.10 24.51 -13.26
CA VAL A 97 -2.74 24.11 -12.87
C VAL A 97 -2.74 23.46 -11.48
N VAL A 98 -3.42 24.07 -10.50
CA VAL A 98 -3.55 23.50 -9.15
C VAL A 98 -4.24 22.14 -9.18
N ALA A 99 -5.34 22.02 -9.92
CA ALA A 99 -6.06 20.75 -10.07
C ALA A 99 -5.17 19.66 -10.72
N ALA A 100 -4.39 20.02 -11.74
CA ALA A 100 -3.45 19.12 -12.39
C ALA A 100 -2.33 18.67 -11.43
N VAL A 101 -1.79 19.59 -10.63
CA VAL A 101 -0.79 19.28 -9.60
C VAL A 101 -1.36 18.34 -8.54
N LEU A 102 -2.56 18.59 -8.04
CA LEU A 102 -3.23 17.72 -7.06
C LEU A 102 -3.50 16.33 -7.64
N ALA A 103 -3.98 16.25 -8.88
CA ALA A 103 -4.20 14.98 -9.56
C ALA A 103 -2.89 14.18 -9.71
N MET A 104 -1.79 14.86 -10.08
CA MET A 104 -0.48 14.25 -10.23
C MET A 104 0.10 13.79 -8.88
N ALA A 105 -0.08 14.58 -7.82
CA ALA A 105 0.30 14.22 -6.46
C ALA A 105 -0.51 13.02 -5.95
N TYR A 106 -1.83 13.02 -6.17
CA TYR A 106 -2.71 11.89 -5.82
C TYR A 106 -2.30 10.61 -6.56
N LEU A 107 -2.04 10.69 -7.87
CA LEU A 107 -1.64 9.54 -8.66
C LEU A 107 -0.25 9.03 -8.25
N GLY A 108 0.69 9.93 -7.98
CA GLY A 108 2.02 9.61 -7.45
C GLY A 108 1.95 8.91 -6.09
N MET A 109 1.14 9.45 -5.16
CA MET A 109 0.89 8.84 -3.85
C MET A 109 0.26 7.45 -3.99
N ARG A 110 -0.75 7.30 -4.86
CA ARG A 110 -1.40 6.02 -5.10
C ARG A 110 -0.43 4.97 -5.65
N LEU A 111 0.44 5.37 -6.59
CA LEU A 111 1.48 4.49 -7.14
C LEU A 111 2.55 4.15 -6.09
N LEU A 112 2.94 5.12 -5.26
CA LEU A 112 3.88 4.93 -4.16
C LEU A 112 3.34 3.93 -3.14
N ILE A 113 2.10 4.09 -2.68
CA ILE A 113 1.43 3.14 -1.78
C ILE A 113 1.42 1.76 -2.39
N ARG A 114 1.00 1.63 -3.66
CA ARG A 114 0.97 0.34 -4.37
C ARG A 114 2.37 -0.29 -4.47
N TYR A 115 3.39 0.52 -4.71
CA TYR A 115 4.79 0.09 -4.75
C TYR A 115 5.29 -0.37 -3.38
N LEU A 116 5.05 0.41 -2.32
CA LEU A 116 5.43 0.02 -0.95
C LEU A 116 4.72 -1.26 -0.52
N VAL A 117 3.42 -1.39 -0.76
CA VAL A 117 2.67 -2.63 -0.47
C VAL A 117 3.25 -3.82 -1.24
N GLY A 118 3.60 -3.63 -2.52
CA GLY A 118 4.30 -4.66 -3.31
C GLY A 118 5.66 -5.03 -2.72
N LEU A 119 6.45 -4.05 -2.29
CA LEU A 119 7.77 -4.25 -1.70
C LEU A 119 7.70 -4.96 -0.34
N TRP A 120 6.65 -4.69 0.43
CA TRP A 120 6.37 -5.35 1.70
C TRP A 120 5.91 -6.80 1.48
N ARG A 121 5.12 -7.05 0.42
CA ARG A 121 4.68 -8.38 0.00
C ARG A 121 5.83 -9.25 -0.55
N ASP A 122 6.83 -8.62 -1.16
CA ASP A 122 7.98 -9.29 -1.78
C ASP A 122 9.21 -9.45 -0.86
N ARG A 123 9.15 -9.02 0.42
CA ARG A 123 10.27 -9.23 1.36
C ARG A 123 10.41 -10.72 1.70
N PRO A 124 11.41 -11.44 1.16
CA PRO A 124 11.55 -12.89 1.37
C PRO A 124 12.04 -13.24 2.78
N LEU A 125 12.52 -12.23 3.53
CA LEU A 125 13.09 -12.38 4.86
C LEU A 125 12.00 -12.36 5.94
N ALA A 126 11.07 -11.41 5.88
CA ALA A 126 9.92 -11.36 6.80
C ALA A 126 8.95 -12.52 6.57
N ARG A 127 8.76 -12.97 5.31
CA ARG A 127 7.95 -14.16 5.01
C ARG A 127 8.60 -15.45 5.52
N ARG A 128 9.93 -15.56 5.54
CA ARG A 128 10.61 -16.74 6.11
C ARG A 128 10.51 -16.76 7.63
N GLU A 129 10.74 -15.63 8.29
CA GLU A 129 10.57 -15.53 9.75
C GLU A 129 9.11 -15.74 10.17
N ALA A 130 8.16 -15.06 9.51
CA ALA A 130 6.73 -15.25 9.79
C ALA A 130 6.24 -16.65 9.42
N ALA A 131 6.70 -17.24 8.32
CA ALA A 131 6.36 -18.63 8.00
C ALA A 131 7.01 -19.61 8.99
N GLN A 132 8.23 -19.36 9.45
CA GLN A 132 8.87 -20.19 10.48
C GLN A 132 8.14 -20.08 11.82
N VAL A 133 7.74 -18.88 12.24
CA VAL A 133 6.93 -18.66 13.44
C VAL A 133 5.55 -19.28 13.28
N ALA A 134 4.89 -19.13 12.13
CA ALA A 134 3.58 -19.73 11.87
C ALA A 134 3.65 -21.26 11.77
N ILE A 135 4.70 -21.83 11.18
CA ILE A 135 4.98 -23.27 11.22
C ILE A 135 5.26 -23.71 12.66
N GLN A 136 5.94 -22.89 13.47
CA GLN A 136 6.18 -23.18 14.88
C GLN A 136 4.88 -23.16 15.70
N VAL A 137 3.91 -22.30 15.37
CA VAL A 137 2.55 -22.33 15.96
C VAL A 137 1.84 -23.63 15.59
N VAL A 138 1.96 -24.07 14.34
CA VAL A 138 1.42 -25.38 13.92
C VAL A 138 2.11 -26.54 14.65
N ALA A 139 3.40 -26.40 14.97
CA ALA A 139 4.21 -27.40 15.68
C ALA A 139 4.25 -27.22 17.22
N ALA A 140 3.45 -26.30 17.77
CA ALA A 140 3.43 -26.01 19.21
C ALA A 140 3.03 -27.25 20.04
N PRO A 141 3.49 -27.37 21.30
CA PRO A 141 3.31 -28.58 22.10
C PRO A 141 1.84 -28.97 22.19
N VAL A 142 1.60 -30.20 21.77
CA VAL A 142 0.31 -30.88 21.72
C VAL A 142 -0.25 -31.05 23.13
N THR A 143 -1.48 -30.60 23.37
CA THR A 143 -2.28 -31.09 24.50
C THR A 143 -2.51 -32.59 24.31
N ASP A 144 -2.39 -33.42 25.36
CA ASP A 144 -2.51 -34.90 25.31
C ASP A 144 -3.85 -35.44 24.77
N VAL A 145 -4.81 -34.58 24.41
CA VAL A 145 -6.10 -34.96 23.83
C VAL A 145 -6.00 -34.93 22.30
N GLU A 146 -6.16 -36.11 21.69
CA GLU A 146 -6.21 -36.26 20.24
C GLU A 146 -7.54 -35.69 19.70
N PRO A 147 -7.51 -34.75 18.73
CA PRO A 147 -8.72 -34.21 18.14
C PRO A 147 -9.51 -35.27 17.36
N ASP A 148 -10.83 -35.13 17.32
CA ASP A 148 -11.68 -35.97 16.45
C ASP A 148 -11.45 -35.67 14.96
N GLU A 149 -10.67 -36.54 14.31
CA GLU A 149 -10.36 -36.45 12.88
C GLU A 149 -11.60 -36.41 11.99
N ALA A 150 -12.69 -37.10 12.37
CA ALA A 150 -13.91 -37.14 11.57
C ALA A 150 -14.62 -35.77 11.57
N THR A 151 -14.55 -35.05 12.69
CA THR A 151 -15.07 -33.68 12.79
C THR A 151 -14.21 -32.70 12.02
N ILE A 152 -12.88 -32.82 12.08
CA ILE A 152 -11.96 -31.98 11.27
C ILE A 152 -12.23 -32.16 9.78
N ARG A 153 -12.30 -33.40 9.28
CA ARG A 153 -12.55 -33.68 7.86
C ARG A 153 -13.88 -33.11 7.39
N ARG A 154 -14.95 -33.25 8.20
CA ARG A 154 -16.27 -32.67 7.90
C ARG A 154 -16.19 -31.14 7.82
N GLY A 155 -15.45 -30.52 8.73
CA GLY A 155 -15.20 -29.08 8.73
C GLY A 155 -14.50 -28.57 7.48
N ILE A 156 -13.48 -29.31 7.02
CA ILE A 156 -12.76 -28.97 5.78
C ILE A 156 -13.68 -29.08 4.55
N GLU A 157 -14.50 -30.13 4.49
CA GLU A 157 -15.50 -30.30 3.42
C GLU A 157 -16.56 -29.18 3.43
N GLU A 158 -16.99 -28.73 4.62
CA GLU A 158 -17.90 -27.60 4.78
C GLU A 158 -17.28 -26.27 4.35
N ALA A 159 -16.02 -26.04 4.72
CA ALA A 159 -15.27 -24.85 4.33
C ALA A 159 -15.10 -24.75 2.80
N LEU A 160 -14.87 -25.88 2.13
CA LEU A 160 -14.82 -25.97 0.67
C LEU A 160 -16.16 -25.67 -0.01
N ARG A 161 -17.28 -26.06 0.60
CA ARG A 161 -18.61 -25.68 0.09
C ARG A 161 -18.89 -24.20 0.32
N THR A 162 -18.58 -23.71 1.53
CA THR A 162 -18.80 -22.32 1.94
C THR A 162 -18.05 -21.31 1.06
N ILE A 163 -16.82 -21.62 0.65
CA ILE A 163 -16.02 -20.71 -0.17
C ILE A 163 -16.58 -20.56 -1.60
N ASP A 164 -17.22 -21.60 -2.12
CA ASP A 164 -17.82 -21.63 -3.46
C ASP A 164 -19.23 -21.03 -3.46
N ASP A 165 -20.00 -21.18 -2.37
CA ASP A 165 -21.41 -20.74 -2.30
C ASP A 165 -21.59 -19.22 -2.14
N ARG A 166 -20.60 -18.51 -1.58
CA ARG A 166 -20.74 -17.08 -1.27
C ARG A 166 -20.37 -16.19 -2.46
N PRO A 167 -21.14 -15.14 -2.79
CA PRO A 167 -20.86 -14.32 -3.98
C PRO A 167 -19.63 -13.42 -3.83
N VAL A 168 -19.37 -12.88 -2.64
CA VAL A 168 -18.26 -11.93 -2.40
C VAL A 168 -16.98 -12.69 -2.01
N PRO A 169 -15.83 -12.48 -2.70
CA PRO A 169 -14.58 -13.21 -2.42
C PRO A 169 -14.04 -13.03 -1.00
N GLY A 170 -14.06 -11.79 -0.48
CA GLY A 170 -13.59 -11.53 0.89
C GLY A 170 -14.45 -12.27 1.92
N ASP A 171 -15.77 -12.18 1.79
CA ASP A 171 -16.71 -12.85 2.70
C ASP A 171 -16.61 -14.38 2.62
N SER A 172 -16.34 -14.93 1.43
CA SER A 172 -16.21 -16.38 1.25
C SER A 172 -14.96 -16.93 1.93
N ILE A 173 -13.82 -16.23 1.82
CA ILE A 173 -12.57 -16.56 2.53
C ILE A 173 -12.78 -16.48 4.05
N VAL A 174 -13.42 -15.40 4.53
CA VAL A 174 -13.69 -15.21 5.96
C VAL A 174 -14.60 -16.31 6.50
N ALA A 175 -15.69 -16.61 5.81
CA ALA A 175 -16.63 -17.63 6.25
C ALA A 175 -16.02 -19.03 6.24
N ALA A 176 -15.22 -19.37 5.23
CA ALA A 176 -14.53 -20.66 5.17
C ALA A 176 -13.53 -20.82 6.33
N TRP A 177 -12.76 -19.78 6.66
CA TRP A 177 -11.86 -19.82 7.82
C TRP A 177 -12.63 -19.96 9.14
N VAL A 178 -13.69 -19.17 9.35
CA VAL A 178 -14.51 -19.26 10.57
C VAL A 178 -15.13 -20.65 10.74
N GLY A 179 -15.59 -21.29 9.67
CA GLY A 179 -16.10 -22.67 9.72
C GLY A 179 -15.02 -23.70 10.12
N LEU A 180 -13.75 -23.47 9.73
CA LEU A 180 -12.63 -24.26 10.24
C LEU A 180 -12.36 -24.00 11.72
N GLU A 181 -12.52 -22.75 12.19
CA GLU A 181 -12.37 -22.43 13.62
C GLU A 181 -13.41 -23.15 14.48
N GLU A 182 -14.67 -23.15 14.04
CA GLU A 182 -15.77 -23.89 14.67
C GLU A 182 -15.48 -25.40 14.69
N SER A 183 -15.08 -25.96 13.55
CA SER A 183 -14.77 -27.39 13.43
C SER A 183 -13.57 -27.81 14.28
N ALA A 184 -12.55 -26.96 14.40
CA ALA A 184 -11.41 -27.20 15.27
C ALA A 184 -11.82 -27.17 16.76
N ALA A 185 -12.74 -26.27 17.13
CA ALA A 185 -13.25 -26.20 18.49
C ALA A 185 -14.08 -27.45 18.85
N ASP A 186 -14.92 -27.90 17.92
CA ASP A 186 -15.75 -29.09 18.07
C ASP A 186 -14.92 -30.39 18.13
N ALA A 187 -13.74 -30.42 17.51
CA ALA A 187 -12.83 -31.56 17.55
C ALA A 187 -12.24 -31.86 18.95
N GLY A 188 -12.42 -30.96 19.94
CA GLY A 188 -12.26 -31.29 21.36
C GLY A 188 -10.83 -31.30 21.93
N ALA A 189 -9.82 -30.87 21.17
CA ALA A 189 -8.41 -30.93 21.60
C ALA A 189 -7.97 -29.88 22.66
N GLY A 190 -8.88 -28.99 23.08
CA GLY A 190 -8.63 -27.98 24.11
C GLY A 190 -7.67 -26.85 23.66
N ARG A 191 -8.08 -25.60 23.90
CA ARG A 191 -7.28 -24.41 23.59
C ARG A 191 -6.34 -24.04 24.74
N GLY A 192 -5.12 -23.64 24.41
CA GLY A 192 -4.18 -23.06 25.39
C GLY A 192 -4.73 -21.78 26.02
N ARG A 193 -4.32 -21.48 27.27
CA ARG A 193 -4.84 -20.33 28.03
C ARG A 193 -4.64 -18.97 27.34
N ASN A 194 -3.53 -18.81 26.62
CA ASN A 194 -3.18 -17.59 25.88
C ASN A 194 -3.23 -17.79 24.36
N GLU A 195 -3.75 -18.94 23.89
CA GLU A 195 -3.81 -19.26 22.47
C GLU A 195 -5.05 -18.61 21.86
N THR A 196 -4.86 -17.90 20.75
CA THR A 196 -5.96 -17.28 20.01
C THR A 196 -6.77 -18.33 19.23
N PRO A 197 -8.02 -18.05 18.82
CA PRO A 197 -8.79 -18.96 17.98
C PRO A 197 -8.04 -19.39 16.72
N SER A 198 -7.43 -18.44 16.02
CA SER A 198 -6.75 -18.71 14.75
C SER A 198 -5.44 -19.50 14.93
N GLU A 199 -4.68 -19.25 16.01
CA GLU A 199 -3.52 -20.07 16.37
C GLU A 199 -3.93 -21.51 16.72
N PHE A 200 -5.00 -21.66 17.51
CA PHE A 200 -5.57 -22.96 17.85
C PHE A 200 -5.99 -23.73 16.60
N THR A 201 -6.75 -23.11 15.70
CA THR A 201 -7.19 -23.72 14.46
C THR A 201 -6.01 -24.08 13.56
N ALA A 202 -5.01 -23.22 13.44
CA ALA A 202 -3.81 -23.53 12.67
C ALA A 202 -3.06 -24.74 13.24
N ARG A 203 -2.94 -24.85 14.57
CA ARG A 203 -2.33 -26.00 15.25
C ARG A 203 -3.13 -27.29 15.05
N ILE A 204 -4.45 -27.25 15.20
CA ILE A 204 -5.30 -28.43 15.04
C ILE A 204 -5.34 -28.90 13.59
N ILE A 205 -5.63 -28.01 12.65
CA ILE A 205 -5.75 -28.35 11.23
C ILE A 205 -4.38 -28.67 10.62
N GLY A 206 -3.32 -27.99 11.02
CA GLY A 206 -1.97 -28.16 10.47
C GLY A 206 -1.15 -29.30 11.08
N ARG A 207 -1.72 -30.09 11.99
CA ARG A 207 -0.99 -31.12 12.76
C ARG A 207 -0.38 -32.23 11.90
N ARG A 208 -0.95 -32.52 10.73
CA ARG A 208 -0.40 -33.51 9.79
C ARG A 208 0.76 -32.91 8.98
N ALA A 209 1.76 -33.74 8.69
CA ALA A 209 2.90 -33.33 7.90
C ALA A 209 2.48 -32.97 6.46
N GLY A 210 3.05 -31.89 5.92
CA GLY A 210 2.86 -31.49 4.52
C GLY A 210 1.76 -30.45 4.26
N ILE A 211 0.88 -30.16 5.22
CA ILE A 211 -0.23 -29.19 5.04
C ILE A 211 -0.02 -27.85 5.75
N ALA A 212 1.03 -27.71 6.57
CA ALA A 212 1.28 -26.47 7.31
C ALA A 212 1.39 -25.23 6.40
N ALA A 213 1.98 -25.36 5.22
CA ALA A 213 2.12 -24.25 4.28
C ALA A 213 0.75 -23.74 3.75
N ASP A 214 -0.18 -24.66 3.51
CA ASP A 214 -1.53 -24.33 3.04
C ASP A 214 -2.34 -23.66 4.16
N VAL A 215 -2.26 -24.19 5.38
CA VAL A 215 -2.91 -23.60 6.56
C VAL A 215 -2.41 -22.18 6.81
N VAL A 216 -1.09 -21.97 6.79
CA VAL A 216 -0.49 -20.64 6.99
C VAL A 216 -0.87 -19.66 5.87
N THR A 217 -0.91 -20.14 4.62
CA THR A 217 -1.29 -19.28 3.48
C THR A 217 -2.76 -18.88 3.55
N LEU A 218 -3.63 -19.80 3.97
CA LEU A 218 -5.06 -19.54 4.17
C LEU A 218 -5.30 -18.57 5.34
N LEU A 219 -4.64 -18.77 6.48
CA LEU A 219 -4.69 -17.86 7.63
C LEU A 219 -4.28 -16.44 7.23
N ALA A 220 -3.18 -16.30 6.49
CA ALA A 220 -2.71 -14.99 6.03
C ALA A 220 -3.72 -14.29 5.10
N LEU A 221 -4.44 -15.03 4.24
CA LEU A 221 -5.51 -14.46 3.42
C LEU A 221 -6.67 -13.97 4.30
N TYR A 222 -7.10 -14.78 5.26
CA TYR A 222 -8.14 -14.41 6.22
C TYR A 222 -7.79 -13.14 6.99
N GLU A 223 -6.60 -13.05 7.57
CA GLU A 223 -6.16 -11.88 8.33
C GLU A 223 -6.06 -10.63 7.45
N GLN A 224 -5.56 -10.77 6.22
CA GLN A 224 -5.43 -9.66 5.28
C GLN A 224 -6.81 -9.08 4.91
N VAL A 225 -7.80 -9.95 4.68
CA VAL A 225 -9.18 -9.53 4.36
C VAL A 225 -9.87 -8.94 5.58
N ARG A 226 -9.79 -9.61 6.73
CA ARG A 226 -10.55 -9.22 7.92
C ARG A 226 -9.98 -8.00 8.64
N PHE A 227 -8.66 -7.89 8.72
CA PHE A 227 -7.97 -6.87 9.52
C PHE A 227 -7.06 -5.98 8.68
N GLY A 228 -6.60 -6.44 7.53
CA GLY A 228 -5.65 -5.73 6.67
C GLY A 228 -6.26 -4.69 5.72
N GLY A 229 -7.60 -4.56 5.68
CA GLY A 229 -8.29 -3.65 4.76
C GLY A 229 -8.13 -4.03 3.28
N HIS A 230 -7.76 -5.28 3.00
CA HIS A 230 -7.59 -5.77 1.63
C HIS A 230 -8.93 -6.22 1.06
N ASP A 231 -9.31 -5.60 -0.05
CA ASP A 231 -10.48 -6.01 -0.84
C ASP A 231 -10.09 -7.20 -1.72
N ALA A 232 -10.49 -8.40 -1.31
CA ALA A 232 -10.12 -9.64 -1.98
C ALA A 232 -10.83 -9.79 -3.34
N ASP A 233 -10.08 -10.27 -4.33
CA ASP A 233 -10.61 -10.60 -5.64
C ASP A 233 -10.76 -12.12 -5.84
N GLU A 234 -11.21 -12.51 -7.04
CA GLU A 234 -11.43 -13.90 -7.38
C GLU A 234 -10.12 -14.72 -7.43
N SER A 235 -8.97 -14.07 -7.63
CA SER A 235 -7.68 -14.75 -7.57
C SER A 235 -7.29 -15.12 -6.12
N ASP A 236 -7.63 -14.26 -5.16
CA ASP A 236 -7.47 -14.56 -3.74
C ASP A 236 -8.39 -15.70 -3.31
N ARG A 237 -9.65 -15.72 -3.78
CA ARG A 237 -10.57 -16.85 -3.55
C ARG A 237 -10.03 -18.14 -4.12
N ALA A 238 -9.59 -18.14 -5.38
CA ALA A 238 -9.02 -19.33 -6.02
C ALA A 238 -7.80 -19.86 -5.25
N ARG A 239 -6.96 -18.96 -4.72
CA ARG A 239 -5.83 -19.33 -3.88
C ARG A 239 -6.27 -19.94 -2.55
N ALA A 240 -7.27 -19.36 -1.88
CA ALA A 240 -7.84 -19.93 -0.66
C ALA A 240 -8.46 -21.32 -0.91
N SER A 241 -9.21 -21.49 -2.00
CA SER A 241 -9.77 -22.79 -2.40
C SER A 241 -8.68 -23.82 -2.69
N GLN A 242 -7.55 -23.41 -3.29
CA GLN A 242 -6.40 -24.29 -3.49
C GLN A 242 -5.78 -24.75 -2.17
N CYS A 243 -5.58 -23.83 -1.21
CA CYS A 243 -5.08 -24.18 0.12
C CYS A 243 -6.03 -25.14 0.85
N LEU A 244 -7.35 -24.89 0.80
CA LEU A 244 -8.35 -25.78 1.39
C LEU A 244 -8.29 -27.21 0.80
N ARG A 245 -8.07 -27.34 -0.51
CA ARG A 245 -7.89 -28.66 -1.15
C ARG A 245 -6.61 -29.35 -0.71
N GLY A 246 -5.49 -28.63 -0.59
CA GLY A 246 -4.24 -29.17 -0.06
C GLY A 246 -4.38 -29.65 1.39
N ILE A 247 -5.10 -28.89 2.22
CA ILE A 247 -5.46 -29.30 3.58
C ILE A 247 -6.32 -30.58 3.55
N GLN A 248 -7.36 -30.63 2.71
CA GLN A 248 -8.23 -31.81 2.58
C GLN A 248 -7.43 -33.06 2.16
N GLU A 249 -6.48 -32.92 1.25
CA GLU A 249 -5.62 -34.04 0.81
C GLU A 249 -4.75 -34.58 1.94
N GLY A 250 -4.21 -33.71 2.82
CA GLY A 250 -3.47 -34.16 3.99
C GLY A 250 -4.33 -34.86 5.05
N TRP A 251 -5.64 -34.58 5.09
CA TRP A 251 -6.61 -35.18 6.02
C TRP A 251 -7.37 -36.39 5.46
N ARG A 252 -7.09 -36.81 4.21
CA ARG A 252 -7.54 -38.10 3.69
C ARG A 252 -6.78 -39.26 4.33
#